data_AF-A0A7X5JDS6-F1
#
_entry.id   AF-A0A7X5JDS6-F1
#
_cell.length_a   1.000
_cell.length_b   1.000
_cell.length_c   1.000
_cell.angle_alpha   90.00
_cell.angle_beta   90.00
_cell.angle_gamma   90.00
#
_symmetry.space_group_name_H-M   'P 1'
#
loop_
_entity.id
_entity.type
_entity.pdbx_description
1 polymer ?
#
loop_
_entity_poly.entity_id
_entity_poly.type
_entity_poly.pdbx_seq_one_letter_code
_entity_poly.pdbx_strand_id
1 'polypeptide(L)'
;MKPAFLLSWALKLILAVLVLHISAILLYFYVIFPWYDNMMHFLGGFWIALAAMTFLWNFISSQKNPWLRFIFVILCVLLMGIVWEIYEFGVQDWIKITGIASIPDSISDLVFDTLGGIVAFLIINNKTKNLNHE
;
A
#
# COMPACT_ATOMS: atom_id res chain seq x y z
N MET A 1 -15.80 10.35 5.38
CA MET A 1 -15.69 10.74 3.95
C MET A 1 -16.49 9.76 3.11
N LYS A 2 -17.10 10.19 1.99
CA LYS A 2 -17.85 9.25 1.11
C LYS A 2 -16.86 8.32 0.36
N PRO A 3 -17.17 7.03 0.16
CA PRO A 3 -16.31 6.07 -0.56
C PRO A 3 -15.88 6.55 -1.95
N ALA A 4 -16.77 7.26 -2.67
CA ALA A 4 -16.47 7.82 -3.99
C ALA A 4 -15.28 8.79 -3.98
N PHE A 5 -15.09 9.55 -2.89
CA PHE A 5 -13.94 10.42 -2.76
C PHE A 5 -12.66 9.59 -2.60
N LEU A 6 -12.65 8.62 -1.69
CA LEU A 6 -11.50 7.73 -1.47
C LEU A 6 -11.11 6.98 -2.75
N LEU A 7 -12.11 6.52 -3.53
CA LEU A 7 -11.90 5.90 -4.83
C LEU A 7 -11.13 6.81 -5.78
N SER A 8 -11.50 8.10 -5.87
CA SER A 8 -10.79 9.05 -6.74
C SER A 8 -9.33 9.24 -6.35
N TRP A 9 -9.00 9.20 -5.06
CA TRP A 9 -7.62 9.27 -4.57
C TRP A 9 -6.86 7.98 -4.84
N ALA A 10 -7.49 6.82 -4.63
CA ALA A 10 -6.91 5.53 -4.95
C ALA A 10 -6.58 5.44 -6.45
N LEU A 11 -7.47 5.89 -7.33
CA LEU A 11 -7.23 5.91 -8.78
C LEU A 11 -6.07 6.83 -9.18
N LYS A 12 -5.99 8.04 -8.62
CA LYS A 12 -4.87 8.95 -8.90
C LYS A 12 -3.55 8.39 -8.40
N LEU A 13 -3.55 7.79 -7.20
CA LEU A 13 -2.35 7.24 -6.60
C LEU A 13 -1.82 6.04 -7.40
N ILE A 14 -2.69 5.10 -7.81
CA ILE A 14 -2.23 3.95 -8.61
C ILE A 14 -1.69 4.37 -9.98
N LEU A 15 -2.28 5.40 -10.60
CA LEU A 15 -1.74 5.97 -11.83
C LEU A 15 -0.37 6.61 -11.61
N ALA A 16 -0.17 7.31 -10.50
CA ALA A 16 1.13 7.87 -10.14
C ALA A 16 2.17 6.77 -9.89
N VAL A 17 1.82 5.72 -9.14
CA VAL A 17 2.68 4.55 -8.90
C VAL A 17 3.03 3.86 -10.22
N LEU A 18 2.09 3.70 -11.14
CA LEU A 18 2.35 3.12 -12.46
C LEU A 18 3.36 3.97 -13.25
N VAL A 19 3.21 5.29 -13.27
CA VAL A 19 4.15 6.19 -13.94
C VAL A 19 5.55 6.12 -13.30
N LEU A 20 5.62 6.10 -11.96
CA LEU A 20 6.88 5.97 -11.22
C LEU A 20 7.56 4.63 -11.52
N HIS A 21 6.81 3.54 -11.56
CA HIS A 21 7.34 2.20 -11.85
C HIS A 21 7.89 2.11 -13.28
N ILE A 22 7.11 2.57 -14.28
CA ILE A 22 7.56 2.59 -15.68
C ILE A 22 8.83 3.45 -15.82
N SER A 23 8.84 4.63 -15.19
CA SER A 23 10.02 5.51 -15.20
C SER A 23 11.22 4.83 -14.55
N ALA A 24 11.01 4.09 -13.45
CA ALA A 24 12.07 3.39 -12.76
C ALA A 24 12.69 2.25 -13.57
N ILE A 25 11.89 1.55 -14.38
CA ILE A 25 12.38 0.54 -15.31
C ILE A 25 13.18 1.22 -16.43
N LEU A 26 12.63 2.25 -17.07
CA LEU A 26 13.26 2.91 -18.22
C LEU A 26 14.55 3.65 -17.86
N LEU A 27 14.64 4.18 -16.64
CA LEU A 27 15.76 4.98 -16.15
C LEU A 27 16.64 4.24 -15.14
N TYR A 28 16.39 2.94 -14.91
CA TYR A 28 17.13 2.09 -13.99
C TYR A 28 17.14 2.57 -12.53
N PHE A 29 16.08 3.23 -12.06
CA PHE A 29 16.03 3.79 -10.71
C PHE A 29 16.09 2.74 -9.61
N TYR A 30 15.55 1.53 -9.84
CA TYR A 30 15.67 0.41 -8.91
C TYR A 30 17.13 0.01 -8.64
N VAL A 31 18.03 0.27 -9.60
CA VAL A 31 19.47 0.00 -9.46
C VAL A 31 20.21 1.21 -8.91
N ILE A 32 19.85 2.41 -9.36
CA ILE A 32 20.57 3.65 -9.04
C ILE A 32 20.25 4.15 -7.61
N PHE A 33 19.01 3.98 -7.16
CA PHE A 33 18.51 4.51 -5.90
C PHE A 33 18.06 3.36 -4.98
N PRO A 34 18.87 2.95 -3.99
CA PRO A 34 18.56 1.81 -3.10
C PRO A 34 17.29 1.98 -2.26
N TRP A 35 16.79 3.21 -2.10
CA TRP A 35 15.56 3.50 -1.36
C TRP A 35 14.32 3.51 -2.24
N TYR A 36 14.47 3.40 -3.57
CA TYR A 36 13.36 3.57 -4.50
C TYR A 36 12.31 2.50 -4.30
N ASP A 37 12.74 1.27 -4.07
CA ASP A 37 11.84 0.15 -3.87
C ASP A 37 11.03 0.29 -2.57
N ASN A 38 11.71 0.59 -1.46
CA ASN A 38 11.07 0.97 -0.20
C ASN A 38 10.03 2.09 -0.35
N MET A 39 10.30 3.10 -1.19
CA MET A 39 9.31 4.16 -1.50
C MET A 39 8.10 3.60 -2.24
N MET A 40 8.32 2.71 -3.22
CA MET A 40 7.24 2.08 -3.99
C MET A 40 6.36 1.21 -3.08
N HIS A 41 6.94 0.43 -2.17
CA HIS A 41 6.22 -0.33 -1.15
C HIS A 41 5.41 0.57 -0.21
N PHE A 42 6.01 1.66 0.29
CA PHE A 42 5.26 2.63 1.08
C PHE A 42 4.02 3.17 0.33
N LEU A 43 4.16 3.52 -0.95
CA LEU A 43 3.04 3.99 -1.76
C LEU A 43 2.03 2.87 -2.06
N GLY A 44 2.50 1.64 -2.23
CA GLY A 44 1.69 0.44 -2.41
C GLY A 44 0.83 0.14 -1.19
N GLY A 45 1.42 0.04 0.00
CA GLY A 45 0.71 -0.14 1.25
C GLY A 45 -0.27 0.99 1.57
N PHE A 46 0.10 2.25 1.27
CA PHE A 46 -0.82 3.39 1.35
C PHE A 46 -2.03 3.17 0.43
N TRP A 47 -1.79 2.77 -0.82
CA TRP A 47 -2.85 2.52 -1.79
C TRP A 47 -3.76 1.36 -1.38
N ILE A 48 -3.21 0.26 -0.87
CA ILE A 48 -4.01 -0.87 -0.38
C ILE A 48 -4.89 -0.47 0.80
N ALA A 49 -4.39 0.36 1.73
CA ALA A 49 -5.22 0.91 2.79
C ALA A 49 -6.36 1.78 2.25
N LEU A 50 -6.11 2.64 1.23
CA LEU A 50 -7.16 3.39 0.54
C LEU A 50 -8.20 2.46 -0.10
N ALA A 51 -7.75 1.43 -0.80
CA ALA A 51 -8.60 0.47 -1.47
C ALA A 51 -9.47 -0.30 -0.48
N ALA A 52 -8.88 -0.82 0.61
CA ALA A 52 -9.59 -1.50 1.68
C ALA A 52 -10.66 -0.58 2.29
N MET A 53 -10.31 0.66 2.64
CA MET A 53 -11.28 1.64 3.17
C MET A 53 -12.34 2.06 2.15
N THR A 54 -12.08 1.94 0.85
CA THR A 54 -13.05 2.27 -0.20
C THR A 54 -14.04 1.14 -0.43
N PHE A 55 -13.54 -0.07 -0.73
CA PHE A 55 -14.36 -1.21 -1.13
C PHE A 55 -14.99 -1.93 0.06
N LEU A 56 -14.35 -1.91 1.23
CA LEU A 56 -14.86 -2.52 2.46
C LEU A 56 -15.42 -1.48 3.43
N TRP A 57 -15.76 -0.29 2.93
CA TRP A 57 -16.23 0.83 3.75
C TRP A 57 -17.39 0.43 4.67
N ASN A 58 -18.42 -0.24 4.16
CA ASN A 58 -19.59 -0.59 4.97
C ASN A 58 -19.23 -1.53 6.13
N PHE A 59 -18.36 -2.51 5.86
CA PHE A 59 -17.86 -3.44 6.89
C PHE A 59 -17.01 -2.70 7.93
N ILE A 60 -16.02 -1.92 7.48
CA ILE A 60 -15.10 -1.18 8.35
C ILE A 60 -15.86 -0.12 9.18
N SER A 61 -16.76 0.64 8.55
CA SER A 61 -17.51 1.73 9.20
C SER A 61 -18.54 1.22 10.21
N SER A 62 -19.07 0.00 10.03
CA SER A 62 -19.97 -0.65 11.00
C SER A 62 -19.29 -0.98 12.33
N GLN A 63 -17.96 -1.12 12.33
CA GLN A 63 -17.18 -1.40 13.52
C GLN A 63 -16.97 -0.10 14.34
N LYS A 64 -17.51 -0.10 15.56
CA LYS A 64 -17.43 1.06 16.48
C LYS A 64 -16.05 1.21 17.11
N ASN A 65 -15.31 0.12 17.32
CA ASN A 65 -13.98 0.18 17.91
C ASN A 65 -12.94 0.62 16.87
N PRO A 66 -12.33 1.81 16.99
CA PRO A 66 -11.35 2.32 16.03
C PRO A 66 -10.09 1.44 15.94
N TRP A 67 -9.72 0.76 17.02
CA TRP A 67 -8.58 -0.17 17.03
C TRP A 67 -8.82 -1.40 16.16
N LEU A 68 -10.04 -1.95 16.19
CA LEU A 68 -10.39 -3.09 15.33
C LEU A 68 -10.42 -2.70 13.85
N ARG A 69 -10.87 -1.48 13.53
CA ARG A 69 -10.78 -0.94 12.16
C ARG A 69 -9.34 -0.80 11.69
N PHE A 70 -8.49 -0.25 12.54
CA PHE A 70 -7.07 -0.09 12.27
C PHE A 70 -6.40 -1.44 12.00
N ILE A 71 -6.55 -2.39 12.93
CA ILE A 71 -6.00 -3.75 12.79
C ILE A 71 -6.49 -4.40 11.50
N PHE A 72 -7.79 -4.31 11.20
CA PHE A 72 -8.35 -4.88 9.98
C PHE A 72 -7.70 -4.31 8.71
N VAL A 73 -7.54 -2.99 8.62
CA VAL A 73 -6.89 -2.33 7.47
C VAL A 73 -5.43 -2.76 7.35
N ILE A 74 -4.69 -2.82 8.45
CA ILE A 74 -3.29 -3.26 8.45
C ILE A 74 -3.16 -4.73 8.06
N LEU A 75 -4.09 -5.58 8.47
CA LEU A 75 -4.12 -6.98 8.02
C LEU A 75 -4.37 -7.10 6.52
N CYS A 76 -5.21 -6.24 5.92
CA CYS A 76 -5.37 -6.19 4.47
C CYS A 76 -4.06 -5.78 3.76
N VAL A 77 -3.35 -4.79 4.30
CA VAL A 77 -2.05 -4.33 3.77
C VAL A 77 -1.02 -5.45 3.84
N LEU A 78 -0.85 -6.08 5.02
CA LEU A 78 0.09 -7.17 5.22
C LEU A 78 -0.23 -8.38 4.34
N LEU A 79 -1.51 -8.76 4.22
CA LEU A 79 -1.92 -9.86 3.36
C LEU A 79 -1.53 -9.59 1.91
N MET A 80 -1.79 -8.39 1.40
CA MET A 80 -1.43 -8.04 0.03
C MET A 80 0.09 -7.94 -0.17
N GLY A 81 0.81 -7.37 0.79
CA GLY A 81 2.28 -7.33 0.76
C GLY A 81 2.87 -8.73 0.68
N ILE A 82 2.41 -9.67 1.52
CA ILE A 82 2.86 -11.08 1.46
C ILE A 82 2.56 -11.71 0.09
N VAL A 83 1.39 -11.43 -0.49
CA VAL A 83 1.04 -11.93 -1.83
C VAL A 83 1.99 -11.34 -2.89
N TRP A 84 2.39 -10.08 -2.74
CA TRP A 84 3.35 -9.42 -3.62
C TRP A 84 4.76 -10.03 -3.51
N GLU A 85 5.26 -10.24 -2.29
CA GLU A 85 6.55 -10.90 -2.07
C GLU A 85 6.59 -12.31 -2.68
N ILE A 86 5.53 -13.10 -2.49
CA ILE A 86 5.42 -14.42 -3.11
C ILE A 86 5.45 -14.32 -4.64
N TYR A 87 4.80 -13.30 -5.20
CA TYR A 87 4.83 -13.03 -6.63
C TYR A 87 6.26 -12.71 -7.11
N GLU A 88 7.01 -11.87 -6.40
CA GLU A 88 8.38 -11.50 -6.77
C GLU A 88 9.34 -12.68 -6.71
N PHE A 89 9.28 -13.50 -5.65
CA PHE A 89 10.00 -14.77 -5.60
C PHE A 89 9.62 -15.70 -6.75
N GLY A 90 8.33 -15.75 -7.11
CA GLY A 90 7.83 -16.53 -8.22
C GLY A 90 8.35 -16.04 -9.58
N VAL A 91 8.38 -14.72 -9.80
CA VAL A 91 8.94 -14.12 -11.01
C VAL A 91 10.43 -14.38 -11.10
N GLN A 92 11.17 -14.13 -10.03
CA GLN A 92 12.61 -14.42 -9.90
C GLN A 92 12.93 -15.86 -10.30
N ASP A 93 12.19 -16.83 -9.76
CA ASP A 93 12.39 -18.23 -10.13
C ASP A 93 11.95 -18.53 -11.57
N TRP A 94 10.86 -17.93 -12.05
CA TRP A 94 10.36 -18.18 -13.41
C TRP A 94 11.35 -17.71 -14.48
N ILE A 95 11.85 -16.48 -14.37
CA ILE A 95 12.74 -15.87 -15.38
C ILE A 95 14.23 -16.18 -15.12
N LYS A 96 14.54 -16.85 -14.01
CA LYS A 96 15.90 -17.25 -13.62
C LYS A 96 16.88 -16.08 -13.49
N ILE A 97 16.40 -14.94 -12.98
CA ILE A 97 17.19 -13.74 -12.69
C ILE A 97 17.28 -13.56 -11.18
N THR A 98 18.46 -13.29 -10.66
CA THR A 98 18.68 -13.02 -9.22
C THR A 98 18.60 -11.54 -8.90
N GLY A 99 18.18 -11.22 -7.67
CA GLY A 99 18.18 -9.85 -7.15
C GLY A 99 16.87 -9.10 -7.35
N ILE A 100 15.79 -9.82 -7.66
CA ILE A 100 14.42 -9.28 -7.67
C ILE A 100 13.80 -9.39 -6.29
N ALA A 101 14.07 -10.48 -5.56
CA ALA A 101 13.54 -10.68 -4.21
C ALA A 101 14.56 -11.40 -3.32
N SER A 102 14.56 -11.06 -2.03
CA SER A 102 15.30 -11.78 -1.00
C SER A 102 14.61 -11.64 0.36
N ILE A 103 14.82 -12.57 1.29
CA ILE A 103 14.15 -12.51 2.61
C ILE A 103 14.40 -11.18 3.34
N PRO A 104 15.64 -10.64 3.40
CA PRO A 104 15.87 -9.34 4.04
C PRO A 104 15.12 -8.18 3.37
N ASP A 105 15.04 -8.21 2.05
CA ASP A 105 14.34 -7.22 1.21
C ASP A 105 12.84 -7.27 1.48
N SER A 106 12.23 -8.44 1.34
CA SER A 106 10.83 -8.68 1.63
C SER A 106 10.40 -8.27 3.04
N ILE A 107 11.28 -8.43 4.03
CA ILE A 107 11.00 -7.95 5.40
C ILE A 107 10.97 -6.41 5.43
N SER A 108 11.91 -5.74 4.75
CA SER A 108 11.92 -4.29 4.58
C SER A 108 10.64 -3.83 3.88
N ASP A 109 10.27 -4.49 2.79
CA ASP A 109 9.11 -4.15 1.96
C ASP A 109 7.80 -4.25 2.73
N LEU A 110 7.60 -5.34 3.49
CA LEU A 110 6.46 -5.48 4.38
C LEU A 110 6.41 -4.40 5.47
N VAL A 111 7.57 -3.93 5.95
CA VAL A 111 7.65 -2.81 6.89
C VAL A 111 7.19 -1.52 6.21
N PHE A 112 7.69 -1.22 5.01
CA PHE A 112 7.32 -0.01 4.28
C PHE A 112 5.86 -0.01 3.83
N ASP A 113 5.34 -1.15 3.36
CA ASP A 113 3.92 -1.36 3.10
C ASP A 113 3.08 -1.01 4.33
N THR A 114 3.45 -1.57 5.49
CA THR A 114 2.75 -1.34 6.75
C THR A 114 2.79 0.13 7.15
N LEU A 115 3.95 0.80 7.04
CA LEU A 115 4.08 2.23 7.32
C LEU A 115 3.17 3.07 6.41
N GLY A 116 3.14 2.75 5.11
CA GLY A 116 2.24 3.39 4.15
C GLY A 116 0.77 3.24 4.55
N GLY A 117 0.38 2.02 4.92
CA GLY A 117 -0.96 1.70 5.39
C GLY A 117 -1.36 2.45 6.67
N ILE A 118 -0.44 2.55 7.64
CA ILE A 118 -0.65 3.31 8.88
C ILE A 118 -0.90 4.78 8.56
N VAL A 119 -0.06 5.39 7.73
CA VAL A 119 -0.20 6.81 7.36
C VAL A 119 -1.52 7.07 6.64
N ALA A 120 -1.90 6.23 5.68
CA ALA A 120 -3.19 6.33 4.99
C ALA A 120 -4.37 6.29 5.95
N PHE A 121 -4.37 5.32 6.89
CA PHE A 121 -5.42 5.18 7.89
C PHE A 121 -5.54 6.42 8.78
N LEU A 122 -4.42 6.95 9.29
CA LEU A 122 -4.41 8.11 10.16
C LEU A 122 -4.97 9.36 9.45
N ILE A 123 -4.56 9.60 8.19
CA ILE A 123 -5.04 10.74 7.40
C ILE A 123 -6.56 10.67 7.20
N ILE A 124 -7.09 9.51 6.84
CA ILE A 124 -8.52 9.34 6.53
C ILE A 124 -9.38 9.38 7.79
N ASN A 125 -8.93 8.73 8.86
CA ASN A 125 -9.67 8.70 10.12
C ASN A 125 -9.72 10.11 10.75
N ASN A 126 -8.65 10.91 10.65
CA ASN A 126 -8.64 12.30 11.12
C ASN A 126 -9.58 13.20 10.31
N LYS A 127 -9.56 13.11 8.98
CA LYS A 127 -10.50 13.86 8.11
C LYS A 127 -11.96 13.51 8.37
N THR A 128 -12.24 12.27 8.74
CA THR A 128 -13.61 11.83 9.05
C THR A 128 -14.12 12.37 10.39
N LYS A 129 -13.25 12.60 11.38
CA LYS A 129 -13.63 13.24 12.64
C LYS A 129 -13.99 14.71 12.44
N ASN A 130 -13.20 15.46 11.68
CA ASN A 130 -13.43 16.90 11.49
C ASN A 130 -14.75 17.21 10.79
N LEU A 131 -15.16 16.39 9.81
CA LEU A 131 -16.44 16.54 9.11
C LEU A 131 -17.68 16.26 9.96
N ASN A 132 -17.53 15.62 11.14
CA ASN A 132 -18.65 15.33 12.04
C ASN A 132 -18.78 16.37 13.17
N HIS A 133 -17.86 17.35 13.23
CA HIS A 133 -17.82 18.40 14.24
C HIS A 133 -18.09 19.81 13.68
N GLU A 134 -18.35 19.91 12.37
CA GLU A 134 -18.92 21.09 11.68
C GLU A 134 -20.42 20.87 11.44
#